data_AF-A0A5N6WHY7-F1
#
_entry.id   AF-A0A5N6WHY7-F1
#
_cell.length_a   1.000
_cell.length_b   1.000
_cell.length_c   1.000
_cell.angle_alpha   90.00
_cell.angle_beta   90.00
_cell.angle_gamma   90.00
#
_symmetry.space_group_name_H-M   'P 1'
#
loop_
_entity.id
_entity.type
_entity.pdbx_description
1 polymer ?
#
loop_
_entity_poly.entity_id
_entity_poly.type
_entity_poly.pdbx_seq_one_letter_code
_entity_poly.pdbx_strand_id
1 'polypeptide(L)'
;MNLLRYPFLLPFFVYGALGNYDTFDSLCPGEDGNKVSLSAGEYTVSCGGYFDWTVNGARVDSQGAASPEECARLCSGSADCDAMLFDGGACWEYSAQGQTLTPDSDPQGNTILLHPVVKIDPNDPSNQTPQPPPPLTPAQLQQQLDQCIQDKQTVTDQRDACVPLRDQYKGERDSCVPLRDQYRRERDTCVPLRDQYRRERDTCVPLRDQYKRERDQCRNPPSPPPIPWRQQASRLQCKRDDHTIVDTGTKRFKLRCHAITGQSGRPDVGHKSSYADCMDACRVHPTCVGFQWQAGRGAGGNKRCALFDRPVREDRLRFNGIASPSWWVGVTA
;
A
#
# COMPACT_ATOMS: atom_id res chain seq x y z
N MET A 1 1.76 -25.06 55.65
CA MET A 1 2.81 -24.03 55.41
C MET A 1 2.54 -23.40 54.06
N ASN A 2 2.74 -22.08 53.96
CA ASN A 2 2.38 -21.13 52.88
C ASN A 2 0.92 -20.63 52.98
N LEU A 3 0.62 -19.69 53.87
CA LEU A 3 0.86 -18.23 53.82
C LEU A 3 0.04 -17.50 52.73
N LEU A 4 -1.03 -16.91 53.24
CA LEU A 4 -1.83 -15.79 52.76
C LEU A 4 -1.02 -14.69 52.06
N ARG A 5 -1.52 -14.20 50.93
CA ARG A 5 -1.34 -12.80 50.48
C ARG A 5 -2.63 -12.30 49.85
N TYR A 6 -3.41 -11.60 50.66
CA TYR A 6 -4.39 -10.61 50.24
C TYR A 6 -3.65 -9.43 49.58
N PRO A 7 -4.07 -8.94 48.40
CA PRO A 7 -3.68 -7.63 47.95
C PRO A 7 -4.56 -6.56 48.62
N PHE A 8 -3.88 -5.53 49.08
CA PHE A 8 -4.37 -4.35 49.77
C PHE A 8 -5.51 -3.65 49.02
N LEU A 9 -6.61 -3.42 49.74
CA LEU A 9 -7.56 -2.35 49.46
C LEU A 9 -6.90 -1.02 49.85
N LEU A 10 -6.57 -0.19 48.87
CA LEU A 10 -6.35 1.24 49.10
C LEU A 10 -7.73 1.95 49.03
N PRO A 11 -7.99 2.91 49.93
CA PRO A 11 -9.22 3.69 49.88
C PRO A 11 -9.13 4.65 48.69
N PHE A 12 -9.95 4.39 47.67
CA PHE A 12 -10.32 5.42 46.71
C PHE A 12 -11.03 6.51 47.49
N PHE A 13 -10.36 7.65 47.67
CA PHE A 13 -11.02 8.89 48.04
C PHE A 13 -11.98 9.25 46.92
N VAL A 14 -13.25 9.04 47.20
CA VAL A 14 -14.39 9.53 46.45
C VAL A 14 -14.40 11.06 46.62
N TYR A 15 -13.90 11.79 45.62
CA TYR A 15 -14.45 13.11 45.33
C TYR A 15 -15.56 12.92 44.31
N GLY A 16 -16.77 12.80 44.83
CA GLY A 16 -17.97 13.01 44.06
C GLY A 16 -18.18 14.52 43.88
N ALA A 17 -18.21 14.97 42.65
CA ALA A 17 -19.11 16.03 42.22
C ALA A 17 -19.36 15.84 40.73
N LEU A 18 -20.58 15.45 40.42
CA LEU A 18 -21.15 15.40 39.07
C LEU A 18 -21.25 16.85 38.57
N GLY A 19 -20.22 17.32 37.86
CA GLY A 19 -20.29 18.51 37.01
C GLY A 19 -20.33 18.06 35.56
N ASN A 20 -21.41 18.37 34.85
CA ASN A 20 -21.55 18.11 33.42
C ASN A 20 -20.37 18.70 32.64
N TYR A 21 -19.55 17.83 32.04
CA TYR A 21 -18.42 18.20 31.16
C TYR A 21 -18.88 18.54 29.73
N ASP A 22 -19.88 19.40 29.58
CA ASP A 22 -20.31 19.94 28.26
C ASP A 22 -20.19 21.48 28.20
N THR A 23 -19.55 22.13 29.18
CA THR A 23 -19.39 23.59 29.21
C THR A 23 -18.23 24.10 28.36
N PHE A 24 -17.16 23.31 28.20
CA PHE A 24 -16.04 23.66 27.33
C PHE A 24 -16.45 23.61 25.86
N ASP A 25 -16.99 22.48 25.39
CA ASP A 25 -17.40 22.32 24.00
C ASP A 25 -18.54 23.28 23.57
N SER A 26 -19.37 23.72 24.52
CA SER A 26 -20.43 24.70 24.24
C SER A 26 -19.93 26.14 24.15
N LEU A 27 -18.90 26.51 24.91
CA LEU A 27 -18.31 27.86 24.88
C LEU A 27 -17.15 27.99 23.87
N CYS A 28 -16.53 26.86 23.50
CA CYS A 28 -15.35 26.78 22.64
C CYS A 28 -15.53 25.89 21.39
N PRO A 29 -16.51 26.13 20.51
CA PRO A 29 -16.75 25.28 19.34
C PRO A 29 -15.74 25.45 18.18
N GLY A 30 -14.71 26.29 18.29
CA GLY A 30 -13.59 26.27 17.33
C GLY A 30 -12.87 27.58 16.97
N GLU A 31 -13.21 28.74 17.54
CA GLU A 31 -12.44 29.98 17.30
C GLU A 31 -12.25 30.79 18.58
N ASP A 32 -11.04 31.29 18.79
CA ASP A 32 -10.70 32.24 19.85
C ASP A 32 -11.34 33.62 19.57
N GLY A 33 -11.81 34.29 20.62
CA GLY A 33 -12.38 35.64 20.51
C GLY A 33 -13.90 35.69 20.37
N ASN A 34 -14.59 34.56 20.56
CA ASN A 34 -16.05 34.53 20.58
C ASN A 34 -16.61 35.35 21.74
N LYS A 35 -17.64 36.15 21.46
CA LYS A 35 -18.39 36.87 22.51
C LYS A 35 -19.51 35.99 23.04
N VAL A 36 -19.59 35.86 24.35
CA VAL A 36 -20.67 35.15 25.04
C VAL A 36 -21.36 36.08 26.02
N SER A 37 -22.69 36.04 26.03
CA SER A 37 -23.50 36.73 27.03
C SER A 37 -23.81 35.74 28.16
N LEU A 38 -23.19 35.97 29.32
CA LEU A 38 -23.47 35.22 30.55
C LEU A 38 -24.40 36.04 31.44
N SER A 39 -25.00 35.42 32.46
CA SER A 39 -25.84 36.15 33.43
C SER A 39 -25.12 37.31 34.14
N ALA A 40 -23.79 37.33 34.13
CA ALA A 40 -22.93 38.34 34.76
C ALA A 40 -22.47 39.47 33.82
N GLY A 41 -22.73 39.38 32.50
CA GLY A 41 -22.29 40.35 31.50
C GLY A 41 -21.84 39.73 30.17
N GLU A 42 -21.32 40.56 29.27
CA GLU A 42 -20.69 40.11 28.03
C GLU A 42 -19.20 39.86 28.22
N TYR A 43 -18.73 38.71 27.75
CA TYR A 43 -17.32 38.29 27.82
C TYR A 43 -16.81 37.85 26.46
N THR A 44 -15.52 38.07 26.23
CA THR A 44 -14.77 37.48 25.13
C THR A 44 -14.07 36.22 25.66
N VAL A 45 -14.31 35.09 25.00
CA VAL A 45 -13.78 33.78 25.37
C VAL A 45 -12.51 33.49 24.55
N SER A 46 -11.46 33.01 25.22
CA SER A 46 -10.29 32.43 24.58
C SER A 46 -10.11 30.99 25.08
N CYS A 47 -10.00 30.06 24.14
CA CYS A 47 -10.08 28.63 24.38
C CYS A 47 -8.67 28.06 24.38
N GLY A 48 -8.25 27.48 25.50
CA GLY A 48 -6.84 27.18 25.73
C GLY A 48 -6.00 28.43 25.97
N GLY A 49 -6.60 29.54 26.42
CA GLY A 49 -5.84 30.73 26.81
C GLY A 49 -5.41 30.65 28.27
N TYR A 50 -4.16 30.99 28.59
CA TYR A 50 -3.71 31.18 29.96
C TYR A 50 -2.80 32.40 30.09
N PHE A 51 -2.57 32.86 31.32
CA PHE A 51 -1.55 33.88 31.60
C PHE A 51 -0.33 33.22 32.26
N ASP A 52 0.84 33.51 31.74
CA ASP A 52 2.10 33.09 32.37
C ASP A 52 2.22 33.69 33.78
N TRP A 53 2.94 33.01 34.67
CA TRP A 53 3.16 33.44 36.06
C TRP A 53 3.97 34.75 36.16
N THR A 54 4.48 35.25 35.04
CA THR A 54 5.25 36.49 34.89
C THR A 54 4.40 37.72 34.58
N VAL A 55 3.11 37.56 34.28
CA VAL A 55 2.20 38.69 34.11
C VAL A 55 2.02 39.36 35.48
N ASN A 56 2.24 40.68 35.57
CA ASN A 56 2.16 41.50 36.79
C ASN A 56 0.70 41.69 37.28
N GLY A 57 -0.08 40.62 37.30
CA GLY A 57 -1.41 40.57 37.87
C GLY A 57 -1.41 39.78 39.15
N ALA A 58 -1.97 40.35 40.22
CA ALA A 58 -2.17 39.61 41.45
C ALA A 58 -3.20 38.51 41.18
N ARG A 59 -2.77 37.25 41.31
CA ARG A 59 -3.67 36.09 41.36
C ARG A 59 -4.49 36.22 42.64
N VAL A 60 -5.74 36.62 42.53
CA VAL A 60 -6.66 36.63 43.67
C VAL A 60 -7.18 35.20 43.83
N ASP A 61 -7.12 34.67 45.05
CA ASP A 61 -7.21 33.23 45.40
C ASP A 61 -8.19 32.36 44.58
N SER A 62 -7.85 31.07 44.42
CA SER A 62 -8.79 30.10 43.84
C SER A 62 -10.06 30.02 44.65
N GLN A 63 -11.17 30.38 44.03
CA GLN A 63 -12.47 29.93 44.50
C GLN A 63 -12.87 28.73 43.63
N GLY A 64 -13.28 27.64 44.28
CA GLY A 64 -13.85 26.51 43.54
C GLY A 64 -15.12 26.99 42.84
N ALA A 65 -15.20 26.78 41.53
CA ALA A 65 -16.37 27.13 40.74
C ALA A 65 -16.84 25.87 40.01
N ALA A 66 -18.14 25.59 40.02
CA ALA A 66 -18.69 24.42 39.35
C ALA A 66 -18.80 24.63 37.83
N SER A 67 -18.66 25.87 37.33
CA SER A 67 -18.77 26.20 35.91
C SER A 67 -18.07 27.51 35.53
N PRO A 68 -17.79 27.74 34.23
CA PRO A 68 -17.30 29.02 33.72
C PRO A 68 -18.22 30.21 34.05
N GLU A 69 -19.53 29.99 34.13
CA GLU A 69 -20.50 31.05 34.45
C GLU A 69 -20.45 31.46 35.93
N GLU A 70 -20.22 30.51 36.83
CA GLU A 70 -19.98 30.82 38.24
C GLU A 70 -18.66 31.57 38.41
N CYS A 71 -17.63 31.19 37.65
CA CYS A 71 -16.36 31.94 37.59
C CYS A 71 -16.58 33.38 37.07
N ALA A 72 -17.41 33.57 36.03
CA ALA A 72 -17.81 34.88 35.51
C ALA A 72 -18.46 35.78 36.55
N ARG A 73 -19.35 35.22 37.37
CA ARG A 73 -19.97 35.96 38.47
C ARG A 73 -18.98 36.43 39.52
N LEU A 74 -17.94 35.64 39.84
CA LEU A 74 -16.92 36.03 40.81
C LEU A 74 -16.15 37.26 40.31
N CYS A 75 -15.74 37.22 39.04
CA CYS A 75 -15.06 38.35 38.41
C CYS A 75 -15.93 39.62 38.36
N SER A 76 -17.21 39.52 38.01
CA SER A 76 -18.12 40.70 38.02
C SER A 76 -18.35 41.28 39.42
N GLY A 77 -18.09 40.52 40.48
CA GLY A 77 -18.14 40.99 41.86
C GLY A 77 -16.87 41.70 42.33
N SER A 78 -15.78 41.60 41.57
CA SER A 78 -14.48 42.19 41.91
C SER A 78 -14.20 43.43 41.06
N ALA A 79 -13.88 44.54 41.72
CA ALA A 79 -13.51 45.80 41.07
C ALA A 79 -12.20 45.69 40.28
N ASP A 80 -11.35 44.76 40.69
CA ASP A 80 -9.99 44.60 40.18
C ASP A 80 -9.87 43.46 39.16
N CYS A 81 -10.98 42.76 38.85
CA CYS A 81 -10.97 41.68 37.87
C CYS A 81 -10.90 42.23 36.44
N ASP A 82 -9.81 41.92 35.75
CA ASP A 82 -9.59 42.21 34.34
C ASP A 82 -9.82 40.98 33.45
N ALA A 83 -9.59 39.78 33.98
CA ALA A 83 -9.82 38.53 33.31
C ALA A 83 -9.94 37.39 34.33
N MET A 84 -10.50 36.26 33.90
CA MET A 84 -10.53 35.06 34.72
C MET A 84 -10.23 33.81 33.89
N LEU A 85 -9.63 32.83 34.55
CA LEU A 85 -9.29 31.53 33.99
C LEU A 85 -10.09 30.45 34.71
N PHE A 86 -10.86 29.69 33.95
CA PHE A 86 -11.52 28.48 34.41
C PHE A 86 -10.74 27.24 33.95
N ASP A 87 -10.40 26.38 34.89
CA ASP A 87 -9.71 25.11 34.66
C ASP A 87 -10.38 23.99 35.47
N GLY A 88 -11.26 23.23 34.82
CA GLY A 88 -11.77 21.95 35.35
C GLY A 88 -12.38 21.98 36.76
N GLY A 89 -12.90 23.13 37.21
CA GLY A 89 -13.46 23.32 38.57
C GLY A 89 -12.71 24.33 39.45
N ALA A 90 -11.56 24.82 38.99
CA ALA A 90 -10.85 25.94 39.60
C ALA A 90 -11.12 27.24 38.81
N CYS A 91 -11.38 28.32 39.53
CA CYS A 91 -11.49 29.67 38.97
C CYS A 91 -10.35 30.54 39.50
N TRP A 92 -9.67 31.25 38.61
CA TRP A 92 -8.58 32.16 38.95
C TRP A 92 -8.89 33.55 38.40
N GLU A 93 -8.84 34.55 39.26
CA GLU A 93 -9.00 35.95 38.88
C GLU A 93 -7.63 36.59 38.59
N TYR A 94 -7.60 37.43 37.55
CA TYR A 94 -6.45 38.22 37.15
C TYR A 94 -6.82 39.70 37.12
N SER A 95 -5.99 40.51 37.78
CA SER A 95 -6.01 41.96 37.68
C SER A 95 -4.88 42.44 36.78
N ALA A 96 -5.16 43.34 35.85
CA ALA A 96 -4.16 43.87 34.92
C ALA A 96 -3.44 45.11 35.47
N GLN A 97 -3.94 45.70 36.58
CA GLN A 97 -3.39 46.93 37.18
C GLN A 97 -3.12 48.06 36.17
N GLY A 98 -3.95 48.15 35.11
CA GLY A 98 -3.79 49.15 34.04
C GLY A 98 -2.85 48.75 32.90
N GLN A 99 -2.34 47.52 32.86
CA GLN A 99 -1.60 46.96 31.73
C GLN A 99 -2.51 46.15 30.79
N THR A 100 -2.04 45.84 29.58
CA THR A 100 -2.77 44.96 28.66
C THR A 100 -2.40 43.51 28.96
N LEU A 101 -3.40 42.68 29.23
CA LEU A 101 -3.23 41.24 29.37
C LEU A 101 -3.18 40.59 27.99
N THR A 102 -2.08 39.91 27.67
CA THR A 102 -1.95 39.12 26.44
C THR A 102 -1.90 37.65 26.81
N PRO A 103 -2.93 36.85 26.46
CA PRO A 103 -2.95 35.44 26.80
C PRO A 103 -1.99 34.63 25.92
N ASP A 104 -1.32 33.67 26.54
CA ASP A 104 -0.56 32.63 25.85
C ASP A 104 -1.46 31.44 25.53
N SER A 105 -1.11 30.69 24.49
CA SER A 105 -1.81 29.47 24.11
C SER A 105 -1.34 28.28 24.95
N ASP A 106 -2.25 27.65 25.66
CA ASP A 106 -2.08 26.38 26.36
C ASP A 106 -2.21 25.21 25.37
N PRO A 107 -1.12 24.49 25.08
CA PRO A 107 -1.17 23.34 24.19
C PRO A 107 -1.95 22.15 24.75
N GLN A 108 -2.35 22.16 26.04
CA GLN A 108 -3.14 21.09 26.67
C GLN A 108 -4.66 21.30 26.54
N GLY A 109 -5.11 22.51 26.16
CA GLY A 109 -6.41 22.74 25.52
C GLY A 109 -7.66 22.65 26.39
N ASN A 110 -7.57 22.70 27.72
CA ASN A 110 -8.74 22.54 28.62
C ASN A 110 -9.07 23.78 29.45
N THR A 111 -8.38 24.89 29.22
CA THR A 111 -8.55 26.15 29.95
C THR A 111 -9.48 27.12 29.20
N ILE A 112 -10.36 27.80 29.92
CA ILE A 112 -11.23 28.84 29.34
C ILE A 112 -10.88 30.17 29.97
N LEU A 113 -10.46 31.12 29.14
CA LEU A 113 -10.15 32.47 29.58
C LEU A 113 -11.29 33.41 29.16
N LEU A 114 -11.84 34.14 30.13
CA LEU A 114 -12.94 35.08 29.92
C LEU A 114 -12.47 36.50 30.20
N HIS A 115 -12.61 37.37 29.20
CA HIS A 115 -12.34 38.81 29.31
C HIS A 115 -13.65 39.60 29.26
N PRO A 116 -14.04 40.34 30.30
CA PRO A 116 -15.22 41.20 30.25
C PRO A 116 -15.08 42.23 29.13
N VAL A 117 -16.11 42.34 28.27
CA VAL A 117 -16.14 43.31 27.15
C VAL A 117 -16.32 44.74 27.68
N VAL A 118 -16.95 44.88 28.84
CA VAL A 118 -17.15 46.13 29.56
C VAL A 118 -16.73 45.91 31.00
N LYS A 119 -15.78 46.70 31.51
CA LYS A 119 -15.55 46.78 32.96
C LYS A 119 -16.78 47.41 33.59
N ILE A 120 -17.54 46.60 34.29
CA ILE A 120 -18.57 47.08 35.19
C ILE A 120 -17.85 47.86 36.29
N ASP A 121 -18.03 49.18 36.35
CA ASP A 121 -17.63 49.94 37.53
C ASP A 121 -18.62 49.58 38.64
N PRO A 122 -18.18 48.93 39.74
CA PRO A 122 -19.07 48.57 40.85
C PRO A 122 -19.66 49.80 41.56
N ASN A 123 -19.19 51.02 41.26
CA ASN A 123 -19.74 52.28 41.74
C ASN A 123 -20.52 53.08 40.67
N ASP A 124 -20.74 52.54 39.47
CA ASP A 124 -21.60 53.18 38.48
C ASP A 124 -23.06 53.19 38.99
N PRO A 125 -23.69 54.36 39.19
CA PRO A 125 -25.09 54.44 39.61
C PRO A 125 -26.07 53.81 38.62
N SER A 126 -25.63 53.49 37.40
CA SER A 126 -26.37 52.74 36.38
C SER A 126 -26.46 51.24 36.68
N ASN A 127 -25.59 50.71 37.55
CA ASN A 127 -25.45 49.28 37.80
C ASN A 127 -25.81 48.90 39.25
N GLN A 128 -26.87 49.51 39.78
CA GLN A 128 -27.51 49.03 41.00
C GLN A 128 -28.16 47.67 40.73
N THR A 129 -27.89 46.70 41.60
CA THR A 129 -28.67 45.46 41.71
C THR A 129 -30.15 45.83 41.61
N PRO A 130 -30.93 45.22 40.69
CA PRO A 130 -32.35 45.52 40.59
C PRO A 130 -32.98 45.41 41.98
N GLN A 131 -33.66 46.46 42.44
CA GLN A 131 -34.35 46.41 43.73
C GLN A 131 -35.21 45.14 43.76
N PRO A 132 -35.23 44.37 44.87
CA PRO A 132 -36.06 43.19 44.97
C PRO A 132 -37.49 43.61 44.59
N PRO A 133 -38.12 42.90 43.64
CA PRO A 133 -39.42 43.32 43.14
C PRO A 133 -40.36 43.52 44.33
N PRO A 134 -41.24 44.54 44.28
CA PRO A 134 -42.17 44.79 45.38
C PRO A 134 -42.92 43.49 45.71
N PRO A 135 -43.17 43.21 47.01
CA PRO A 135 -43.80 41.96 47.42
C PRO A 135 -45.09 41.76 46.63
N LEU A 136 -45.15 40.61 45.94
CA LEU A 136 -46.26 40.28 45.06
C LEU A 136 -47.56 40.36 45.84
N THR A 137 -48.52 41.11 45.30
CA THR A 137 -49.88 41.10 45.82
C THR A 137 -50.47 39.70 45.71
N PRO A 138 -51.46 39.32 46.55
CA PRO A 138 -52.12 38.02 46.46
C PRO A 138 -52.63 37.68 45.05
N ALA A 139 -53.06 38.69 44.29
CA ALA A 139 -53.49 38.54 42.89
C ALA A 139 -52.32 38.18 41.95
N GLN A 140 -51.15 38.82 42.11
CA GLN A 140 -49.96 38.51 41.31
C GLN A 140 -49.38 37.13 41.65
N LEU A 141 -49.44 36.73 42.92
CA LEU A 141 -49.03 35.40 43.34
C LEU A 141 -49.96 34.32 42.76
N GLN A 142 -51.27 34.56 42.75
CA GLN A 142 -52.24 33.66 42.11
C GLN A 142 -51.96 33.55 40.61
N GLN A 143 -51.71 34.66 39.93
CA GLN A 143 -51.36 34.66 38.51
C GLN A 143 -50.07 33.89 38.20
N GLN A 144 -49.04 34.02 39.04
CA GLN A 144 -47.81 33.24 38.90
C GLN A 144 -48.03 31.74 39.16
N LEU A 145 -48.89 31.39 40.13
CA LEU A 145 -49.25 30.00 40.39
C LEU A 145 -49.98 29.39 39.19
N ASP A 146 -50.94 30.11 38.62
CA ASP A 146 -51.70 29.66 37.44
C ASP A 146 -50.77 29.50 36.23
N GLN A 147 -49.83 30.43 36.02
CA GLN A 147 -48.81 30.32 34.97
C GLN A 147 -47.90 29.10 35.20
N CYS A 148 -47.43 28.89 36.43
CA CYS A 148 -46.60 27.74 36.78
C CYS A 148 -47.33 26.40 36.55
N ILE A 149 -48.64 26.36 36.82
CA ILE A 149 -49.47 25.19 36.52
C ILE A 149 -49.57 24.96 35.01
N GLN A 150 -49.77 26.01 34.20
CA GLN A 150 -49.78 25.91 32.74
C GLN A 150 -48.42 25.47 32.18
N ASP A 151 -47.33 26.02 32.67
CA ASP A 151 -45.97 25.67 32.24
C ASP A 151 -45.67 24.20 32.57
N LYS A 152 -46.04 23.76 33.78
CA LYS A 152 -45.92 22.35 34.18
C LYS A 152 -46.74 21.42 33.29
N GLN A 153 -47.96 21.82 32.93
CA GLN A 153 -48.78 21.04 32.01
C GLN A 153 -48.13 20.97 30.63
N THR A 154 -47.64 22.08 30.11
CA THR A 154 -46.94 22.15 28.82
C THR A 154 -45.72 21.25 28.78
N VAL A 155 -44.88 21.27 29.83
CA VAL A 155 -43.70 20.38 29.94
C VAL A 155 -44.12 18.92 30.02
N THR A 156 -45.23 18.62 30.71
CA THR A 156 -45.78 17.26 30.79
C THR A 156 -46.24 16.78 29.41
N ASP A 157 -46.97 17.62 28.67
CA ASP A 157 -47.45 17.31 27.32
C ASP A 157 -46.29 17.10 26.34
N GLN A 158 -45.25 17.93 26.43
CA GLN A 158 -44.02 17.76 25.65
C GLN A 158 -43.31 16.44 25.97
N ARG A 159 -43.18 16.11 27.25
CA ARG A 159 -42.59 14.82 27.67
C ARG A 159 -43.40 13.65 27.11
N ASP A 160 -44.72 13.71 27.23
CA ASP A 160 -45.62 12.65 26.80
C ASP A 160 -45.63 12.51 25.26
N ALA A 161 -45.39 13.60 24.52
CA ALA A 161 -45.14 13.56 23.07
C ALA A 161 -43.75 12.99 22.69
N CYS A 162 -42.72 13.21 23.51
CA CYS A 162 -41.37 12.70 23.27
C CYS A 162 -41.23 11.18 23.55
N VAL A 163 -41.98 10.63 24.51
CA VAL A 163 -41.95 9.19 24.84
C VAL A 163 -42.23 8.29 23.63
N PRO A 164 -43.33 8.46 22.85
CA PRO A 164 -43.60 7.61 21.70
C PRO A 164 -42.55 7.74 20.59
N LEU A 165 -41.96 8.94 20.39
CA LEU A 165 -40.86 9.14 19.44
C LEU A 165 -39.61 8.36 19.84
N ARG A 166 -39.23 8.41 21.12
CA ARG A 166 -38.11 7.62 21.65
C ARG A 166 -38.35 6.11 21.46
N ASP A 167 -39.56 5.65 21.75
CA ASP A 167 -39.91 4.24 21.62
C ASP A 167 -39.95 3.81 20.13
N GLN A 168 -40.38 4.69 19.23
CA GLN A 168 -40.26 4.49 17.78
C GLN A 168 -38.80 4.34 17.35
N TYR A 169 -37.92 5.27 17.72
CA TYR A 169 -36.48 5.18 17.39
C TYR A 169 -35.83 3.92 17.94
N LYS A 170 -36.24 3.51 19.15
CA LYS A 170 -35.78 2.24 19.74
C LYS A 170 -36.25 1.05 18.90
N GLY A 171 -37.52 1.03 18.47
CA GLY A 171 -38.05 0.00 17.59
C GLY A 171 -37.32 -0.06 16.24
N GLU A 172 -37.04 1.09 15.62
CA GLU A 172 -36.29 1.17 14.37
C GLU A 172 -34.86 0.62 14.53
N ARG A 173 -34.18 1.00 15.61
CA ARG A 173 -32.84 0.48 15.94
C ARG A 173 -32.86 -1.02 16.16
N ASP A 174 -33.83 -1.52 16.93
CA ASP A 174 -33.95 -2.94 17.25
C ASP A 174 -34.31 -3.75 15.99
N SER A 175 -35.05 -3.17 15.03
CA SER A 175 -35.32 -3.77 13.72
C SER A 175 -34.10 -3.86 12.80
N CYS A 176 -33.12 -2.96 12.96
CA CYS A 176 -31.88 -2.95 12.19
C CYS A 176 -30.86 -4.01 12.66
N VAL A 177 -30.92 -4.44 13.92
CA VAL A 177 -30.05 -5.47 14.49
C VAL A 177 -30.12 -6.80 13.71
N PRO A 178 -31.29 -7.42 13.48
CA PRO A 178 -31.36 -8.68 12.73
C PRO A 178 -30.88 -8.56 11.28
N LEU A 179 -31.09 -7.41 10.63
CA LEU A 179 -30.59 -7.15 9.27
C LEU A 179 -29.06 -7.10 9.26
N ARG A 180 -28.44 -6.38 10.20
CA ARG A 180 -26.99 -6.34 10.35
C ARG A 180 -26.40 -7.73 10.58
N ASP A 181 -27.05 -8.53 11.41
CA ASP A 181 -26.61 -9.89 11.70
C ASP A 181 -26.78 -10.83 10.49
N GLN A 182 -27.83 -10.62 9.67
CA GLN A 182 -27.99 -11.31 8.39
C GLN A 182 -26.85 -10.97 7.43
N TYR A 183 -26.56 -9.68 7.20
CA TYR A 183 -25.46 -9.27 6.33
C TYR A 183 -24.10 -9.81 6.81
N ARG A 184 -23.90 -9.90 8.12
CA ARG A 184 -22.70 -10.50 8.69
C ARG A 184 -22.61 -11.99 8.34
N ARG A 185 -23.69 -12.76 8.49
CA ARG A 185 -23.74 -14.18 8.11
C ARG A 185 -23.50 -14.40 6.62
N GLU A 186 -24.10 -13.56 5.76
CA GLU A 186 -23.88 -13.62 4.31
C GLU A 186 -22.42 -13.36 3.97
N ARG A 187 -21.81 -12.31 4.55
CA ARG A 187 -20.38 -12.02 4.38
C ARG A 187 -19.50 -13.18 4.85
N ASP A 188 -19.79 -13.73 6.02
CA ASP A 188 -19.03 -14.84 6.61
C ASP A 188 -19.17 -16.13 5.77
N THR A 189 -20.21 -16.24 4.93
CA THR A 189 -20.37 -17.31 3.93
C THR A 189 -19.64 -17.00 2.61
N CYS A 190 -19.66 -15.76 2.15
CA CYS A 190 -19.01 -15.35 0.89
C CYS A 190 -17.48 -15.38 0.96
N VAL A 191 -16.87 -15.06 2.11
CA VAL A 191 -15.41 -15.00 2.27
C VAL A 191 -14.75 -16.37 2.01
N PRO A 192 -15.20 -17.48 2.64
CA PRO A 192 -14.67 -18.82 2.36
C PRO A 192 -14.81 -19.24 0.89
N LEU A 193 -15.94 -18.91 0.24
CA LEU A 193 -16.18 -19.22 -1.18
C LEU A 193 -15.20 -18.48 -2.09
N ARG A 194 -14.98 -17.18 -1.85
CA ARG A 194 -13.98 -16.38 -2.58
C ARG A 194 -12.58 -17.00 -2.44
N ASP A 195 -12.22 -17.41 -1.23
CA ASP A 195 -10.90 -17.99 -0.96
C ASP A 195 -10.77 -19.39 -1.59
N GLN A 196 -11.86 -20.16 -1.68
CA GLN A 196 -11.90 -21.41 -2.44
C GLN A 196 -11.67 -21.16 -3.93
N TYR A 197 -12.40 -20.24 -4.56
CA TYR A 197 -12.20 -19.90 -5.98
C TYR A 197 -10.77 -19.43 -6.27
N ARG A 198 -10.15 -18.71 -5.33
CA ARG A 198 -8.75 -18.31 -5.46
C ARG A 198 -7.81 -19.53 -5.47
N ARG A 199 -7.99 -20.49 -4.56
CA ARG A 199 -7.18 -21.74 -4.52
C ARG A 199 -7.35 -22.57 -5.79
N GLU A 200 -8.58 -22.69 -6.29
CA GLU A 200 -8.87 -23.38 -7.55
C GLU A 200 -8.14 -22.70 -8.72
N ARG A 201 -8.25 -21.37 -8.83
CA ARG A 201 -7.54 -20.59 -9.85
C ARG A 201 -6.01 -20.78 -9.76
N ASP A 202 -5.46 -20.71 -8.55
CA ASP A 202 -4.02 -20.85 -8.30
C ASP A 202 -3.52 -22.28 -8.64
N THR A 203 -4.41 -23.27 -8.66
CA THR A 203 -4.14 -24.64 -9.13
C THR A 203 -4.28 -24.77 -10.66
N CYS A 204 -5.29 -24.15 -11.26
CA CYS A 204 -5.53 -24.22 -12.71
C CYS A 204 -4.46 -23.50 -13.54
N VAL A 205 -3.90 -22.38 -13.05
CA VAL A 205 -2.89 -21.61 -13.79
C VAL A 205 -1.62 -22.41 -14.09
N PRO A 206 -0.96 -23.06 -13.11
CA PRO A 206 0.19 -23.92 -13.36
C PRO A 206 -0.10 -25.06 -14.35
N LEU A 207 -1.28 -25.70 -14.23
CA LEU A 207 -1.69 -26.78 -15.13
C LEU A 207 -1.85 -26.28 -16.57
N ARG A 208 -2.52 -25.14 -16.77
CA ARG A 208 -2.65 -24.51 -18.09
C ARG A 208 -1.27 -24.21 -18.69
N ASP A 209 -0.35 -23.69 -17.88
CA ASP A 209 0.99 -23.35 -18.34
C ASP A 209 1.84 -24.61 -18.63
N GLN A 210 1.63 -25.69 -17.88
CA GLN A 210 2.19 -27.01 -18.20
C GLN A 210 1.67 -27.53 -19.55
N TYR A 211 0.36 -27.54 -19.76
CA TYR A 211 -0.24 -27.97 -21.03
C TYR A 211 0.28 -27.13 -22.21
N LYS A 212 0.47 -25.82 -22.03
CA LYS A 212 1.09 -24.96 -23.05
C LYS A 212 2.53 -25.41 -23.35
N ARG A 213 3.36 -25.65 -22.33
CA ARG A 213 4.73 -26.14 -22.51
C ARG A 213 4.77 -27.47 -23.25
N GLU A 214 3.93 -28.43 -22.85
CA GLU A 214 3.85 -29.74 -23.50
C GLU A 214 3.41 -29.62 -24.96
N ARG A 215 2.39 -28.82 -25.24
CA ARG A 215 1.94 -28.54 -26.62
C ARG A 215 3.05 -27.89 -27.45
N ASP A 216 3.78 -26.94 -26.88
CA ASP A 216 4.85 -26.23 -27.58
C ASP A 216 6.06 -27.16 -27.85
N GLN A 217 6.36 -28.10 -26.94
CA GLN A 217 7.35 -29.16 -27.14
C GLN A 217 6.93 -30.14 -28.24
N CYS A 218 5.66 -30.54 -28.29
CA CYS A 218 5.14 -31.39 -29.37
C CYS A 218 5.18 -30.68 -30.73
N ARG A 219 4.92 -29.37 -30.75
CA ARG A 219 4.95 -28.56 -31.98
C ARG A 219 6.38 -28.31 -32.46
N ASN A 220 7.31 -28.10 -31.55
CA ASN A 220 8.72 -27.85 -31.82
C ASN A 220 9.58 -28.84 -31.03
N PRO A 221 9.65 -30.11 -31.47
CA PRO A 221 10.49 -31.08 -30.78
C PRO A 221 11.94 -30.56 -30.77
N PRO A 222 12.66 -30.67 -29.64
CA PRO A 222 14.06 -30.29 -29.60
C PRO A 222 14.79 -31.04 -30.71
N SER A 223 15.45 -30.31 -31.60
CA SER A 223 16.29 -30.91 -32.63
C SER A 223 17.31 -31.83 -31.95
N PRO A 224 17.51 -33.06 -32.45
CA PRO A 224 18.51 -33.95 -31.88
C PRO A 224 19.86 -33.21 -31.82
N PRO A 225 20.69 -33.47 -30.79
CA PRO A 225 22.01 -32.86 -30.73
C PRO A 225 22.73 -33.11 -32.06
N PRO A 226 23.37 -32.10 -32.67
CA PRO A 226 24.05 -32.28 -33.94
C PRO A 226 25.06 -33.42 -33.77
N ILE A 227 24.90 -34.48 -34.56
CA ILE A 227 25.88 -35.56 -34.63
C ILE A 227 27.22 -34.89 -34.95
N PRO A 228 28.30 -35.15 -34.19
CA PRO A 228 29.61 -34.61 -34.53
C PRO A 228 29.89 -34.94 -36.00
N TRP A 229 30.12 -33.93 -36.84
CA TRP A 229 30.19 -34.10 -38.30
C TRP A 229 31.18 -35.19 -38.71
N ARG A 230 32.20 -35.45 -37.89
CA ARG A 230 33.17 -36.54 -38.07
C ARG A 230 32.53 -37.93 -38.03
N GLN A 231 31.56 -38.14 -37.14
CA GLN A 231 30.77 -39.37 -37.06
C GLN A 231 29.82 -39.49 -38.26
N GLN A 232 29.23 -38.38 -38.71
CA GLN A 232 28.45 -38.34 -39.96
C GLN A 232 29.34 -38.73 -41.16
N ALA A 233 30.50 -38.07 -41.30
CA ALA A 233 31.46 -38.31 -42.37
C ALA A 233 32.02 -39.74 -42.38
N SER A 234 32.25 -40.34 -41.21
CA SER A 234 32.73 -41.73 -41.10
C SER A 234 31.70 -42.78 -41.50
N ARG A 235 30.40 -42.45 -41.46
CA ARG A 235 29.31 -43.35 -41.85
C ARG A 235 28.99 -43.29 -43.33
N LEU A 236 29.55 -42.32 -44.05
CA LEU A 236 29.31 -42.16 -45.48
C LEU A 236 29.92 -43.32 -46.26
N GLN A 237 29.09 -44.01 -47.03
CA GLN A 237 29.50 -45.08 -47.93
C GLN A 237 29.31 -44.59 -49.37
N CYS A 238 30.37 -44.64 -50.19
CA CYS A 238 30.31 -44.18 -51.58
C CYS A 238 29.65 -45.21 -52.47
N LYS A 239 28.37 -45.44 -52.24
CA LYS A 239 27.58 -46.40 -53.01
C LYS A 239 26.90 -45.71 -54.20
N ARG A 240 26.47 -44.47 -54.03
CA ARG A 240 25.81 -43.63 -55.06
C ARG A 240 26.10 -42.16 -54.78
N ASP A 241 26.06 -41.34 -55.82
CA ASP A 241 26.12 -39.89 -55.70
C ASP A 241 24.74 -39.37 -55.27
N ASP A 242 24.58 -39.11 -53.98
CA ASP A 242 23.32 -38.66 -53.36
C ASP A 242 23.32 -37.16 -53.01
N HIS A 243 24.37 -36.43 -53.46
CA HIS A 243 24.57 -35.02 -53.18
C HIS A 243 24.57 -34.69 -51.67
N THR A 244 24.99 -35.63 -50.82
CA THR A 244 25.07 -35.41 -49.37
C THR A 244 25.85 -34.13 -49.07
N ILE A 245 25.29 -33.29 -48.20
CA ILE A 245 25.97 -32.10 -47.68
C ILE A 245 26.45 -32.41 -46.26
N VAL A 246 27.74 -32.21 -46.01
CA VAL A 246 28.34 -32.29 -44.69
C VAL A 246 28.72 -30.88 -44.24
N ASP A 247 28.14 -30.44 -43.13
CA ASP A 247 28.52 -29.19 -42.47
C ASP A 247 29.54 -29.47 -41.38
N THR A 248 30.71 -28.85 -41.49
CA THR A 248 31.79 -28.96 -40.50
C THR A 248 31.77 -27.84 -39.46
N GLY A 249 30.75 -26.96 -39.50
CA GLY A 249 30.62 -25.74 -38.71
C GLY A 249 31.40 -24.54 -39.27
N THR A 250 32.43 -24.78 -40.09
CA THR A 250 33.28 -23.73 -40.69
C THR A 250 33.24 -23.74 -42.22
N LYS A 251 33.02 -24.91 -42.82
CA LYS A 251 32.78 -25.08 -44.25
C LYS A 251 31.68 -26.11 -44.45
N ARG A 252 30.85 -25.91 -45.46
CA ARG A 252 29.88 -26.90 -45.95
C ARG A 252 30.44 -27.54 -47.19
N PHE A 253 30.42 -28.85 -47.27
CA PHE A 253 30.88 -29.61 -48.43
C PHE A 253 29.72 -30.39 -49.04
N LYS A 254 29.49 -30.23 -50.33
CA LYS A 254 28.66 -31.12 -51.14
C LYS A 254 29.53 -32.25 -51.67
N LEU A 255 29.16 -33.48 -51.35
CA LEU A 255 29.95 -34.66 -51.64
C LEU A 255 29.49 -35.30 -52.94
N ARG A 256 30.46 -35.64 -53.79
CA ARG A 256 30.25 -36.24 -55.10
C ARG A 256 30.99 -37.58 -55.17
N CYS A 257 30.23 -38.65 -55.29
CA CYS A 257 30.74 -40.00 -55.37
C CYS A 257 31.15 -40.40 -56.79
N HIS A 258 32.25 -41.16 -56.93
CA HIS A 258 32.84 -41.56 -58.22
C HIS A 258 33.25 -40.39 -59.14
N ALA A 259 33.28 -39.18 -58.59
CA ALA A 259 33.72 -37.99 -59.28
C ALA A 259 35.24 -37.89 -59.22
N ILE A 260 35.83 -37.51 -60.34
CA ILE A 260 37.20 -37.01 -60.42
C ILE A 260 37.18 -35.65 -61.10
N THR A 261 38.08 -34.76 -60.69
CA THR A 261 38.29 -33.51 -61.41
C THR A 261 39.41 -33.73 -62.43
N GLY A 262 39.31 -33.09 -63.61
CA GLY A 262 40.39 -33.12 -64.61
C GLY A 262 41.55 -32.17 -64.31
N GLN A 263 41.55 -31.51 -63.15
CA GLN A 263 42.55 -30.49 -62.82
C GLN A 263 43.90 -31.15 -62.48
N SER A 264 44.94 -30.83 -63.24
CA SER A 264 46.34 -31.12 -62.95
C SER A 264 46.94 -30.04 -62.03
N GLY A 265 47.96 -30.38 -61.22
CA GLY A 265 48.70 -29.41 -60.39
C GLY A 265 48.23 -29.22 -58.95
N ARG A 266 47.61 -30.24 -58.32
CA ARG A 266 47.09 -30.15 -56.95
C ARG A 266 48.21 -30.30 -55.92
N PRO A 267 48.20 -29.53 -54.81
CA PRO A 267 48.97 -29.90 -53.64
C PRO A 267 48.40 -31.22 -53.08
N ASP A 268 49.12 -32.31 -53.32
CA ASP A 268 48.89 -33.58 -52.64
C ASP A 268 49.27 -33.35 -51.16
N VAL A 269 48.27 -33.36 -50.27
CA VAL A 269 48.51 -33.20 -48.83
C VAL A 269 48.85 -34.52 -48.15
N GLY A 270 49.22 -35.51 -48.96
CA GLY A 270 49.76 -36.80 -48.56
C GLY A 270 48.68 -37.81 -48.18
N HIS A 271 49.13 -38.85 -47.50
CA HIS A 271 48.29 -39.97 -47.11
C HIS A 271 47.28 -39.58 -46.03
N LYS A 272 45.99 -39.70 -46.35
CA LYS A 272 44.88 -39.56 -45.38
C LYS A 272 44.13 -40.88 -45.27
N SER A 273 44.02 -41.39 -44.04
CA SER A 273 43.45 -42.70 -43.71
C SER A 273 41.97 -42.83 -44.07
N SER A 274 41.26 -41.71 -44.11
CA SER A 274 39.84 -41.63 -44.46
C SER A 274 39.50 -40.36 -45.23
N TYR A 275 38.33 -40.38 -45.86
CA TYR A 275 37.72 -39.20 -46.46
C TYR A 275 37.50 -38.07 -45.45
N ALA A 276 37.09 -38.40 -44.22
CA ALA A 276 36.91 -37.43 -43.13
C ALA A 276 38.22 -36.72 -42.76
N ASP A 277 39.36 -37.43 -42.77
CA ASP A 277 40.67 -36.82 -42.52
C ASP A 277 41.10 -35.86 -43.65
N CYS A 278 40.66 -36.14 -44.89
CA CYS A 278 40.88 -35.27 -46.04
C CYS A 278 39.98 -34.02 -45.99
N MET A 279 38.74 -34.18 -45.52
CA MET A 279 37.84 -33.05 -45.21
C MET A 279 38.40 -32.17 -44.10
N ASP A 280 38.93 -32.77 -43.03
CA ASP A 280 39.61 -32.05 -41.94
C ASP A 280 40.78 -31.23 -42.46
N ALA A 281 41.61 -31.81 -43.33
CA ALA A 281 42.72 -31.11 -43.96
C ALA A 281 42.25 -29.91 -44.80
N CYS A 282 41.16 -30.06 -45.58
CA CYS A 282 40.58 -28.94 -46.32
C CYS A 282 39.97 -27.88 -45.40
N ARG A 283 39.33 -28.29 -44.30
CA ARG A 283 38.71 -27.39 -43.34
C ARG A 283 39.71 -26.41 -42.73
N VAL A 284 40.89 -26.91 -42.34
CA VAL A 284 41.94 -26.09 -41.71
C VAL A 284 42.80 -25.34 -42.72
N HIS A 285 42.80 -25.75 -43.99
CA HIS A 285 43.59 -25.09 -45.02
C HIS A 285 42.87 -23.82 -45.52
N PRO A 286 43.45 -22.62 -45.38
CA PRO A 286 42.74 -21.36 -45.54
C PRO A 286 42.17 -21.16 -46.95
N THR A 287 42.92 -21.59 -47.97
CA THR A 287 42.51 -21.44 -49.38
C THR A 287 41.73 -22.63 -49.91
N CYS A 288 41.49 -23.68 -49.11
CA CYS A 288 40.85 -24.88 -49.63
C CYS A 288 39.35 -24.66 -49.87
N VAL A 289 38.91 -24.93 -51.09
CA VAL A 289 37.52 -24.82 -51.57
C VAL A 289 36.95 -26.17 -52.02
N GLY A 290 37.72 -27.24 -51.81
CA GLY A 290 37.27 -28.60 -52.00
C GLY A 290 38.44 -29.57 -51.96
N PHE A 291 38.16 -30.85 -52.09
CA PHE A 291 39.19 -31.87 -52.07
C PHE A 291 38.76 -33.09 -52.87
N GLN A 292 39.76 -33.88 -53.26
CA GLN A 292 39.57 -35.21 -53.82
C GLN A 292 40.27 -36.22 -52.94
N TRP A 293 39.53 -37.25 -52.55
CA TRP A 293 40.09 -38.37 -51.82
C TRP A 293 39.99 -39.63 -52.68
N GLN A 294 41.05 -40.43 -52.65
CA GLN A 294 41.13 -41.71 -53.31
C GLN A 294 41.46 -42.78 -52.28
N ALA A 295 40.56 -43.71 -52.03
CA ALA A 295 40.90 -44.96 -51.34
C ALA A 295 41.80 -45.80 -52.26
N GLY A 296 42.96 -46.22 -51.76
CA GLY A 296 43.79 -47.16 -52.51
C GLY A 296 43.04 -48.48 -52.76
N ARG A 297 43.43 -49.22 -53.80
CA ARG A 297 42.89 -50.57 -54.04
C ARG A 297 43.50 -51.56 -53.04
N GLY A 298 42.66 -52.28 -52.30
CA GLY A 298 43.09 -53.31 -51.32
C GLY A 298 43.52 -52.76 -49.95
N ALA A 299 43.77 -53.67 -48.99
CA ALA A 299 44.04 -53.37 -47.58
C ALA A 299 45.36 -52.60 -47.32
N GLY A 300 46.18 -52.37 -48.34
CA GLY A 300 47.40 -51.57 -48.30
C GLY A 300 47.52 -50.54 -49.43
N GLY A 301 46.43 -50.24 -50.14
CA GLY A 301 46.48 -49.31 -51.25
C GLY A 301 46.78 -47.87 -50.78
N ASN A 302 47.59 -47.16 -51.55
CA ASN A 302 47.93 -45.75 -51.31
C ASN A 302 46.67 -44.86 -51.29
N LYS A 303 46.19 -44.53 -50.09
CA LYS A 303 45.10 -43.56 -49.90
C LYS A 303 45.65 -42.17 -50.12
N ARG A 304 45.06 -41.38 -51.01
CA ARG A 304 45.55 -40.04 -51.38
C ARG A 304 44.49 -38.98 -51.13
N CYS A 305 44.95 -37.81 -50.71
CA CYS A 305 44.12 -36.64 -50.49
C CYS A 305 44.74 -35.46 -51.22
N ALA A 306 43.99 -34.87 -52.15
CA ALA A 306 44.40 -33.68 -52.88
C ALA A 306 43.43 -32.54 -52.57
N LEU A 307 43.94 -31.38 -52.18
CA LEU A 307 43.12 -30.20 -51.91
C LEU A 307 42.98 -29.34 -53.17
N PHE A 308 41.86 -28.65 -53.29
CA PHE A 308 41.59 -27.66 -54.33
C PHE A 308 41.64 -26.27 -53.70
N ASP A 309 42.41 -25.38 -54.30
CA ASP A 309 42.49 -23.96 -53.96
C ASP A 309 41.60 -23.09 -54.88
N ARG A 310 41.01 -23.69 -55.91
CA ARG A 310 40.11 -23.05 -56.87
C ARG A 310 38.75 -23.75 -56.94
N PRO A 311 37.64 -23.01 -57.05
CA PRO A 311 36.31 -23.61 -57.09
C PRO A 311 36.20 -24.64 -58.22
N VAL A 312 35.72 -25.83 -57.88
CA VAL A 312 35.44 -26.88 -58.85
C VAL A 312 33.98 -26.75 -59.24
N ARG A 313 33.72 -26.35 -60.49
CA ARG A 313 32.36 -26.33 -61.04
C ARG A 313 31.88 -27.77 -61.22
N GLU A 314 30.61 -28.03 -60.87
CA GLU A 314 30.05 -29.39 -60.93
C GLU A 314 29.99 -29.96 -62.34
N ASP A 315 29.80 -29.11 -63.35
CA ASP A 315 29.83 -29.46 -64.78
C ASP A 315 31.18 -29.99 -65.26
N ARG A 316 32.25 -29.78 -64.49
CA ARG A 316 33.61 -30.26 -64.77
C ARG A 316 33.97 -31.56 -64.04
N LEU A 317 33.07 -32.08 -63.20
CA LEU A 317 33.24 -33.37 -62.57
C LEU A 317 33.04 -34.47 -63.62
N ARG A 318 34.04 -35.34 -63.76
CA ARG A 318 33.91 -36.54 -64.58
C ARG A 318 33.56 -37.70 -63.68
N PHE A 319 32.45 -38.37 -63.97
CA PHE A 319 32.04 -39.58 -63.28
C PHE A 319 32.61 -40.76 -64.05
N ASN A 320 33.58 -41.45 -63.45
CA ASN A 320 34.15 -42.62 -64.08
C ASN A 320 33.16 -43.77 -63.88
N GLY A 321 32.40 -44.12 -64.94
CA GLY A 321 31.35 -45.15 -64.90
C GLY A 321 31.86 -46.56 -64.53
N ILE A 322 33.18 -46.75 -64.50
CA ILE A 322 33.80 -47.92 -63.88
C ILE A 322 33.92 -47.60 -62.39
N ALA A 323 33.01 -48.17 -61.60
CA ALA A 323 32.94 -48.09 -60.15
C ALA A 323 34.32 -48.33 -59.50
N SER A 324 35.09 -47.27 -59.32
CA SER A 324 36.13 -47.24 -58.32
C SER A 324 35.44 -46.67 -57.09
N PRO A 325 35.03 -47.51 -56.11
CA PRO A 325 34.31 -47.09 -54.89
C PRO A 325 35.13 -46.18 -53.96
N SER A 326 36.28 -45.75 -54.46
CA SER A 326 37.34 -45.09 -53.75
C SER A 326 37.47 -43.61 -54.04
N TRP A 327 36.79 -43.04 -55.04
CA TRP A 327 36.93 -41.61 -55.36
C TRP A 327 35.77 -40.80 -54.82
N TRP A 328 36.12 -39.76 -54.08
CA TRP A 328 35.21 -38.76 -53.56
C TRP A 328 35.72 -37.39 -53.91
N VAL A 329 34.82 -36.49 -54.30
CA VAL A 329 35.09 -35.07 -54.40
C VAL A 329 34.18 -34.33 -53.44
N GLY A 330 34.75 -33.59 -52.50
CA GLY A 330 34.02 -32.60 -51.71
C GLY A 330 34.21 -31.23 -52.33
N VAL A 331 33.14 -30.55 -52.74
CA VAL A 331 33.16 -29.15 -53.18
C VAL A 331 32.49 -28.29 -52.12
N THR A 332 33.00 -27.10 -51.83
CA THR A 332 32.28 -26.20 -50.91
C THR A 332 30.90 -25.88 -51.47
N ALA A 333 29.87 -26.13 -50.65
CA ALA A 333 28.46 -26.01 -51.02
C ALA A 333 27.93 -24.58 -50.88
#